data_AF-A0A957Q935-F1
#
_entry.id   AF-A0A957Q935-F1
#
_cell.length_a   1.000
_cell.length_b   1.000
_cell.length_c   1.000
_cell.angle_alpha   90.00
_cell.angle_beta   90.00
_cell.angle_gamma   90.00
#
_symmetry.space_group_name_H-M   'P 1'
#
loop_
_entity.id
_entity.type
_entity.pdbx_description
1 polymer ?
#
loop_
_entity_poly.entity_id
_entity_poly.type
_entity_poly.pdbx_seq_one_letter_code
_entity_poly.pdbx_strand_id
1 'polypeptide(L)'
;VDMIATGTDIKPLEVLLFMRDVKSRLLYEQMIGRGTRVINDNDLQVVTSDAGHKERFVIVDAVGVTDREKFDTQSLERKRTASFKRLLDDVAKGICDTDTLSSLAGRLAKLDRQLTEADHYTIAAIAGGMTVHDLSHTLLDAIDPDHHQAIAVQSYGTEDPTPEQVAAAAASVMQQAANILADNPRLRTTLLALQQRKEQVIDSVTVDVVLEAGFDPAATDRARSTVDSFTMFIEEHIDQITALQLLYSRPYSLRNLTNDQLKTLQEAIAQPPHSWTTERLWQAYAQL
;
A
#
# COMPACT_ATOMS: atom_id res chain seq x y z
N VAL A 1 19.80 -8.97 -19.99
CA VAL A 1 19.86 -9.97 -21.09
C VAL A 1 19.06 -11.17 -20.62
N ASP A 2 17.73 -11.06 -20.69
CA ASP A 2 16.78 -12.09 -20.22
C ASP A 2 16.04 -12.77 -21.38
N MET A 3 16.69 -12.76 -22.55
CA MET A 3 16.06 -13.08 -23.84
C MET A 3 15.71 -14.57 -24.01
N ILE A 4 16.27 -15.46 -23.18
CA ILE A 4 16.01 -16.91 -23.21
C ILE A 4 14.79 -17.28 -22.34
N ALA A 5 14.45 -16.45 -21.34
CA ALA A 5 13.36 -16.70 -20.41
C ALA A 5 11.97 -16.45 -21.04
N THR A 6 11.85 -15.40 -21.86
CA THR A 6 10.57 -14.95 -22.42
C THR A 6 10.47 -15.15 -23.93
N GLY A 7 9.43 -15.89 -24.37
CA GLY A 7 8.82 -15.74 -25.69
C GLY A 7 9.55 -16.27 -26.93
N THR A 8 10.79 -16.75 -26.84
CA THR A 8 11.53 -17.28 -27.99
C THR A 8 11.37 -18.81 -28.10
N ASP A 9 10.77 -19.28 -29.21
CA ASP A 9 10.64 -20.71 -29.48
C ASP A 9 11.89 -21.27 -30.18
N ILE A 10 12.92 -21.63 -29.40
CA ILE A 10 14.17 -22.18 -29.91
C ILE A 10 14.15 -23.72 -29.82
N LYS A 11 13.69 -24.38 -30.90
CA LYS A 11 13.70 -25.85 -31.02
C LYS A 11 15.10 -26.47 -31.22
N PRO A 12 16.04 -25.89 -31.98
CA PRO A 12 17.35 -26.48 -32.25
C PRO A 12 18.35 -26.31 -31.09
N LEU A 13 17.90 -26.06 -29.85
CA LEU A 13 18.79 -25.85 -28.72
C LEU A 13 19.50 -27.16 -28.32
N GLU A 14 20.83 -27.21 -28.50
CA GLU A 14 21.67 -28.39 -28.18
C GLU A 14 22.51 -28.20 -26.90
N VAL A 15 22.87 -26.97 -26.54
CA VAL A 15 23.67 -26.65 -25.35
C VAL A 15 23.05 -25.49 -24.58
N LEU A 16 22.87 -25.67 -23.28
CA LEU A 16 22.45 -24.63 -22.34
C LEU A 16 23.58 -24.38 -21.34
N LEU A 17 24.18 -23.19 -21.38
CA LEU A 17 25.31 -22.80 -20.52
C LEU A 17 24.85 -21.81 -19.44
N PHE A 18 24.96 -22.19 -18.17
CA PHE A 18 24.72 -21.31 -17.04
C PHE A 18 26.02 -20.59 -16.65
N MET A 19 26.10 -19.31 -16.99
CA MET A 19 27.18 -18.38 -16.60
C MET A 19 26.81 -17.50 -15.40
N ARG A 20 25.56 -17.59 -14.93
CA ARG A 20 24.99 -16.83 -13.80
C ARG A 20 24.02 -17.72 -13.05
N ASP A 21 23.90 -17.49 -11.74
CA ASP A 21 23.00 -18.25 -10.90
C ASP A 21 21.53 -17.98 -11.28
N VAL A 22 20.70 -19.02 -11.18
CA VAL A 22 19.27 -18.97 -11.45
C VAL A 22 18.56 -19.45 -10.20
N LYS A 23 17.95 -18.54 -9.44
CA LYS A 23 17.36 -18.86 -8.13
C LYS A 23 15.90 -19.28 -8.19
N SER A 24 15.17 -18.84 -9.22
CA SER A 24 13.77 -19.22 -9.43
C SER A 24 13.66 -20.62 -10.03
N ARG A 25 12.90 -21.50 -9.36
CA ARG A 25 12.60 -22.85 -9.87
C ARG A 25 11.87 -22.77 -11.22
N LEU A 26 10.84 -21.92 -11.30
CA LEU A 26 10.08 -21.72 -12.54
C LEU A 26 10.97 -21.26 -13.70
N LEU A 27 11.86 -20.30 -13.45
CA LEU A 27 12.78 -19.80 -14.47
C LEU A 27 13.75 -20.89 -14.92
N TYR A 28 14.29 -21.67 -13.98
CA TYR A 28 15.17 -22.80 -14.27
C TYR A 28 14.45 -23.86 -15.11
N GLU A 29 13.23 -24.25 -14.73
CA GLU A 29 12.38 -25.19 -15.48
C GLU A 29 12.03 -24.69 -16.88
N GLN A 30 11.77 -23.39 -17.03
CA GLN A 30 11.53 -22.77 -18.33
C GLN A 30 12.78 -22.82 -19.21
N MET A 31 13.96 -22.56 -18.66
CA MET A 31 15.24 -22.60 -19.39
C MET A 31 15.57 -24.02 -19.86
N ILE A 32 15.48 -25.03 -18.98
CA ILE A 32 15.70 -26.44 -19.38
C ILE A 32 14.62 -26.95 -20.34
N GLY A 33 13.38 -26.47 -20.19
CA GLY A 33 12.25 -26.81 -21.05
C GLY A 33 12.40 -26.33 -22.50
N ARG A 34 13.35 -25.42 -22.78
CA ARG A 34 13.74 -25.09 -24.16
C ARG A 34 14.57 -26.21 -24.80
N GLY A 35 15.44 -26.86 -24.01
CA GLY A 35 16.33 -27.93 -24.47
C GLY A 35 15.60 -29.24 -24.80
N THR A 36 14.49 -29.52 -24.10
CA THR A 36 13.70 -30.76 -24.25
C THR A 36 12.81 -30.80 -25.50
N ARG A 37 12.78 -29.73 -26.30
CA ARG A 37 11.93 -29.66 -27.49
C ARG A 37 12.46 -30.55 -28.61
N VAL A 38 11.52 -31.26 -29.23
CA VAL A 38 11.75 -32.11 -30.41
C VAL A 38 11.80 -31.25 -31.68
N ILE A 39 12.71 -31.58 -32.57
CA ILE A 39 12.93 -30.98 -33.89
C ILE A 39 13.18 -32.11 -34.88
N ASN A 40 12.78 -31.93 -36.16
CA ASN A 40 13.12 -32.89 -37.20
C ASN A 40 14.53 -32.63 -37.75
N ASP A 41 15.12 -33.63 -38.40
CA ASP A 41 16.52 -33.58 -38.83
C ASP A 41 16.76 -32.49 -39.89
N ASN A 42 15.79 -32.27 -40.79
CA ASN A 42 15.90 -31.25 -41.82
C ASN A 42 15.99 -29.84 -41.20
N ASP A 43 15.11 -29.54 -40.25
CA ASP A 43 15.06 -28.25 -39.55
C ASP A 43 16.29 -28.06 -38.64
N LEU A 44 16.83 -29.14 -38.08
CA LEU A 44 18.08 -29.10 -37.30
C LEU A 44 19.28 -28.82 -38.21
N GLN A 45 19.37 -29.49 -39.35
CA GLN A 45 20.45 -29.34 -40.33
C GLN A 45 20.50 -27.94 -40.97
N VAL A 46 19.37 -27.23 -41.01
CA VAL A 46 19.33 -25.81 -41.43
C VAL A 46 20.15 -24.92 -40.48
N VAL A 47 20.25 -25.28 -39.20
CA VAL A 47 20.95 -24.47 -38.17
C VAL A 47 22.33 -25.04 -37.86
N THR A 48 22.44 -26.36 -37.77
CA THR A 48 23.67 -27.09 -37.48
C THR A 48 23.89 -28.12 -38.59
N SER A 49 24.63 -27.74 -39.64
CA SER A 49 24.74 -28.50 -40.90
C SER A 49 25.32 -29.92 -40.78
N ASP A 50 26.06 -30.20 -39.71
CA ASP A 50 26.68 -31.48 -39.39
C ASP A 50 25.90 -32.30 -38.35
N ALA A 51 24.77 -31.77 -37.84
CA ALA A 51 23.93 -32.48 -36.88
C ALA A 51 23.07 -33.55 -37.57
N GLY A 52 23.13 -34.78 -37.05
CA GLY A 52 22.29 -35.90 -37.51
C GLY A 52 20.89 -35.86 -36.90
N HIS A 53 20.79 -36.21 -35.62
CA HIS A 53 19.54 -36.25 -34.86
C HIS A 53 19.72 -35.60 -33.50
N LYS A 54 18.70 -34.88 -33.02
CA LYS A 54 18.70 -34.35 -31.65
C LYS A 54 18.29 -35.45 -30.66
N GLU A 55 19.27 -36.17 -30.12
CA GLU A 55 19.04 -37.22 -29.10
C GLU A 55 18.98 -36.67 -27.67
N ARG A 56 19.72 -35.59 -27.41
CA ARG A 56 19.85 -34.95 -26.10
C ARG A 56 20.20 -33.47 -26.25
N PHE A 57 20.18 -32.76 -25.14
CA PHE A 57 20.85 -31.47 -25.02
C PHE A 57 21.77 -31.52 -23.80
N VAL A 58 22.79 -30.68 -23.78
CA VAL A 58 23.79 -30.64 -22.71
C VAL A 58 23.56 -29.40 -21.85
N ILE A 59 23.51 -29.60 -20.54
CA ILE A 59 23.56 -28.51 -19.56
C ILE A 59 25.01 -28.37 -19.10
N VAL A 60 25.57 -27.17 -19.24
CA VAL A 60 26.88 -26.82 -18.70
C VAL A 60 26.66 -25.81 -17.59
N ASP A 61 27.00 -26.20 -16.37
CA ASP A 61 26.84 -25.36 -15.19
C ASP A 61 28.21 -24.89 -14.68
N ALA A 62 28.51 -23.61 -14.88
CA ALA A 62 29.78 -23.02 -14.47
C ALA A 62 29.72 -22.36 -13.08
N VAL A 63 28.54 -22.31 -12.44
CA VAL A 63 28.30 -21.51 -11.22
C VAL A 63 27.55 -22.24 -10.11
N GLY A 64 27.21 -23.52 -10.32
CA GLY A 64 26.54 -24.38 -9.35
C GLY A 64 25.03 -24.14 -9.26
N VAL A 65 24.39 -23.76 -10.36
CA VAL A 65 22.93 -23.67 -10.46
C VAL A 65 22.27 -25.00 -10.07
N THR A 66 22.77 -26.16 -10.50
CA THR A 66 22.12 -27.45 -10.23
C THR A 66 22.18 -27.88 -8.76
N ASP A 67 23.20 -27.41 -8.04
CA ASP A 67 23.47 -27.84 -6.66
C ASP A 67 22.82 -26.93 -5.62
N ARG A 68 22.42 -25.72 -6.02
CA ARG A 68 21.79 -24.72 -5.15
C ARG A 68 20.28 -24.89 -5.11
N GLU A 69 19.71 -24.76 -3.90
CA GLU A 69 18.27 -24.78 -3.70
C GLU A 69 17.56 -23.71 -4.54
N LYS A 70 16.46 -24.10 -5.18
CA LYS A 70 15.65 -23.21 -6.03
C LYS A 70 14.38 -22.81 -5.32
N PHE A 71 14.09 -21.52 -5.34
CA PHE A 71 12.93 -20.93 -4.71
C PHE A 71 11.79 -20.79 -5.73
N ASP A 72 10.59 -21.20 -5.35
CA ASP A 72 9.39 -20.89 -6.13
C ASP A 72 9.10 -19.39 -6.05
N THR A 73 8.54 -18.80 -7.12
CA THR A 73 7.99 -17.44 -7.06
C THR A 73 6.80 -17.44 -6.12
N GLN A 74 7.01 -17.02 -4.87
CA GLN A 74 5.97 -16.99 -3.86
C GLN A 74 5.11 -15.73 -4.00
N SER A 75 3.81 -15.86 -3.79
CA SER A 75 2.91 -14.70 -3.74
C SER A 75 3.34 -13.77 -2.59
N LEU A 76 3.29 -12.46 -2.83
CA LEU A 76 3.49 -11.46 -1.77
C LEU A 76 2.41 -11.56 -0.68
N GLU A 77 1.19 -11.95 -1.05
CA GLU A 77 0.08 -12.08 -0.09
C GLU A 77 0.04 -13.49 0.51
N ARG A 78 0.60 -13.61 1.72
CA ARG A 78 0.74 -14.88 2.46
C ARG A 78 -0.21 -14.99 3.65
N LYS A 79 -0.63 -13.87 4.25
CA LYS A 79 -1.61 -13.79 5.35
C LYS A 79 -2.95 -13.24 4.88
N ARG A 80 -3.57 -13.94 3.92
CA ARG A 80 -4.84 -13.55 3.26
C ARG A 80 -6.01 -13.27 4.20
N THR A 81 -6.07 -13.96 5.33
CA THR A 81 -7.13 -13.82 6.33
C THR A 81 -6.86 -12.73 7.36
N ALA A 82 -5.61 -12.29 7.52
CA ALA A 82 -5.29 -11.17 8.41
C ALA A 82 -5.66 -9.86 7.73
N SER A 83 -6.31 -8.93 8.43
CA SER A 83 -6.63 -7.60 7.90
C SER A 83 -5.39 -6.70 7.85
N PHE A 84 -5.43 -5.61 7.06
CA PHE A 84 -4.32 -4.65 7.00
C PHE A 84 -4.01 -4.05 8.38
N LYS A 85 -5.07 -3.70 9.13
CA LYS A 85 -4.95 -3.31 10.54
C LYS A 85 -4.20 -4.35 11.38
N ARG A 86 -4.57 -5.63 11.25
CA ARG A 86 -3.94 -6.70 12.02
C ARG A 86 -2.45 -6.82 11.71
N LEU A 87 -2.05 -6.71 10.44
CA LEU A 87 -0.63 -6.74 10.07
C LEU A 87 0.15 -5.55 10.66
N LEU A 88 -0.44 -4.34 10.65
CA LEU A 88 0.16 -3.17 11.30
C LEU A 88 0.27 -3.34 12.82
N ASP A 89 -0.75 -3.93 13.47
CA ASP A 89 -0.76 -4.22 14.90
C ASP A 89 0.25 -5.31 15.28
N ASP A 90 0.44 -6.31 14.42
CA ASP A 90 1.42 -7.39 14.61
C ASP A 90 2.85 -6.82 14.53
N VAL A 91 3.15 -6.00 13.53
CA VAL A 91 4.44 -5.28 13.42
C VAL A 91 4.67 -4.34 14.60
N ALA A 92 3.62 -3.65 15.07
CA ALA A 92 3.69 -2.80 16.26
C ALA A 92 4.08 -3.56 17.54
N LYS A 93 3.78 -4.86 17.60
CA LYS A 93 4.13 -5.75 18.72
C LYS A 93 5.48 -6.44 18.54
N GLY A 94 6.21 -6.12 17.46
CA GLY A 94 7.49 -6.75 17.13
C GLY A 94 7.36 -8.08 16.39
N ILE A 95 6.18 -8.43 15.87
CA ILE A 95 6.02 -9.63 15.03
C ILE A 95 6.44 -9.26 13.60
N CYS A 96 7.65 -9.67 13.21
CA CYS A 96 8.24 -9.36 11.91
C CYS A 96 8.68 -10.63 11.15
N ASP A 97 7.83 -11.67 11.12
CA ASP A 97 8.08 -12.85 10.27
C ASP A 97 7.92 -12.54 8.77
N THR A 98 8.55 -13.35 7.92
CA THR A 98 8.58 -13.18 6.46
C THR A 98 7.18 -13.06 5.86
N ASP A 99 6.20 -13.81 6.36
CA ASP A 99 4.85 -13.80 5.82
C ASP A 99 4.09 -12.52 6.20
N THR A 100 4.30 -12.02 7.43
CA THR A 100 3.78 -10.71 7.86
C THR A 100 4.33 -9.59 7.00
N LEU A 101 5.66 -9.52 6.84
CA LEU A 101 6.31 -8.43 6.10
C LEU A 101 5.96 -8.48 4.61
N SER A 102 5.96 -9.68 4.00
CA SER A 102 5.58 -9.86 2.59
C SER A 102 4.14 -9.40 2.32
N SER A 103 3.20 -9.82 3.18
CA SER A 103 1.78 -9.44 3.03
C SER A 103 1.56 -7.95 3.26
N LEU A 104 2.24 -7.37 4.25
CA LEU A 104 2.17 -5.95 4.54
C LEU A 104 2.74 -5.12 3.39
N ALA A 105 3.90 -5.50 2.86
CA ALA A 105 4.54 -4.84 1.74
C ALA A 105 3.66 -4.86 0.48
N GLY A 106 3.06 -6.02 0.15
CA GLY A 106 2.15 -6.14 -0.98
C GLY A 106 0.91 -5.25 -0.86
N ARG A 107 0.35 -5.12 0.35
CA ARG A 107 -0.79 -4.23 0.60
C ARG A 107 -0.42 -2.75 0.56
N LEU A 108 0.77 -2.39 1.05
CA LEU A 108 1.31 -1.04 0.90
C LEU A 108 1.52 -0.68 -0.56
N ALA A 109 2.11 -1.58 -1.37
CA ALA A 109 2.27 -1.36 -2.82
C ALA A 109 0.93 -1.19 -3.54
N LYS A 110 -0.11 -1.90 -3.10
CA LYS A 110 -1.47 -1.73 -3.65
C LYS A 110 -2.07 -0.40 -3.23
N LEU A 111 -1.91 -0.02 -1.96
CA LEU A 111 -2.39 1.25 -1.42
C LEU A 111 -1.72 2.42 -2.15
N ASP A 112 -0.40 2.38 -2.34
CA ASP A 112 0.42 3.38 -3.03
C ASP A 112 -0.20 3.80 -4.37
N ARG A 113 -0.60 2.84 -5.21
CA ARG A 113 -1.23 3.09 -6.51
C ARG A 113 -2.61 3.76 -6.45
N GLN A 114 -3.24 3.78 -5.28
CA GLN A 114 -4.58 4.33 -5.06
C GLN A 114 -4.56 5.70 -4.37
N LEU A 115 -3.39 6.13 -3.89
CA LEU A 115 -3.20 7.39 -3.18
C LEU A 115 -3.12 8.57 -4.15
N THR A 116 -3.47 9.75 -3.64
CA THR A 116 -3.28 11.02 -4.36
C THR A 116 -1.92 11.63 -4.03
N GLU A 117 -1.43 12.58 -4.83
CA GLU A 117 -0.17 13.29 -4.54
C GLU A 117 -0.16 13.93 -3.14
N ALA A 118 -1.31 14.48 -2.71
CA ALA A 118 -1.47 15.05 -1.37
C ALA A 118 -1.34 13.99 -0.25
N ASP A 119 -1.85 12.78 -0.48
CA ASP A 119 -1.71 11.67 0.46
C ASP A 119 -0.24 11.22 0.54
N HIS A 120 0.45 11.11 -0.60
CA HIS A 120 1.88 10.77 -0.62
C HIS A 120 2.72 11.80 0.13
N TYR A 121 2.45 13.10 -0.07
CA TYR A 121 3.12 14.17 0.66
C TYR A 121 2.89 14.06 2.18
N THR A 122 1.64 13.81 2.59
CA THR A 122 1.28 13.64 4.00
C THR A 122 2.04 12.48 4.64
N ILE A 123 2.13 11.34 3.94
CA ILE A 123 2.86 10.17 4.43
C ILE A 123 4.36 10.46 4.51
N ALA A 124 4.95 11.02 3.46
CA ALA A 124 6.37 11.35 3.43
C ALA A 124 6.77 12.30 4.57
N ALA A 125 5.94 13.31 4.87
CA ALA A 125 6.19 14.21 5.98
C ALA A 125 6.19 13.50 7.36
N ILE A 126 5.42 12.42 7.52
CA ILE A 126 5.35 11.64 8.78
C ILE A 126 6.42 10.55 8.84
N ALA A 127 6.78 9.98 7.69
CA ALA A 127 7.72 8.87 7.56
C ALA A 127 9.17 9.31 7.34
N GLY A 128 9.53 10.55 7.70
CA GLY A 128 10.90 11.05 7.58
C GLY A 128 11.39 11.22 6.13
N GLY A 129 10.48 11.48 5.20
CA GLY A 129 10.74 11.65 3.77
C GLY A 129 10.43 10.40 2.93
N MET A 130 10.17 9.25 3.54
CA MET A 130 9.88 8.01 2.82
C MET A 130 8.46 7.99 2.25
N THR A 131 8.33 7.62 0.99
CA THR A 131 7.02 7.39 0.35
C THR A 131 6.45 6.01 0.69
N VAL A 132 5.18 5.74 0.39
CA VAL A 132 4.59 4.40 0.56
C VAL A 132 5.29 3.37 -0.33
N HIS A 133 5.68 3.77 -1.53
CA HIS A 133 6.54 2.99 -2.40
C HIS A 133 7.86 2.59 -1.70
N ASP A 134 8.58 3.54 -1.11
CA ASP A 134 9.84 3.27 -0.41
C ASP A 134 9.63 2.36 0.81
N LEU A 135 8.55 2.57 1.57
CA LEU A 135 8.18 1.72 2.70
C LEU A 135 7.91 0.27 2.24
N SER A 136 7.17 0.10 1.14
CA SER A 136 6.90 -1.22 0.57
C SER A 136 8.19 -1.90 0.10
N HIS A 137 9.05 -1.18 -0.64
CA HIS A 137 10.33 -1.69 -1.09
C HIS A 137 11.26 -2.07 0.06
N THR A 138 11.35 -1.23 1.09
CA THR A 138 12.17 -1.51 2.28
C THR A 138 11.75 -2.82 2.96
N LEU A 139 10.44 -3.09 3.04
CA LEU A 139 9.94 -4.35 3.60
C LEU A 139 10.23 -5.56 2.69
N LEU A 140 10.22 -5.38 1.36
CA LEU A 140 10.54 -6.44 0.40
C LEU A 140 12.05 -6.76 0.39
N ASP A 141 12.89 -5.73 0.34
CA ASP A 141 14.34 -5.87 0.40
C ASP A 141 14.76 -6.50 1.73
N ALA A 142 14.01 -6.25 2.81
CA ALA A 142 14.27 -6.85 4.11
C ALA A 142 13.93 -8.34 4.19
N ILE A 143 13.17 -8.90 3.24
CA ILE A 143 12.90 -10.34 3.16
C ILE A 143 13.64 -11.02 2.01
N ASP A 144 14.51 -10.29 1.30
CA ASP A 144 15.31 -10.82 0.20
C ASP A 144 16.47 -11.68 0.73
N PRO A 145 16.52 -12.99 0.43
CA PRO A 145 17.62 -13.86 0.82
C PRO A 145 18.98 -13.39 0.32
N ASP A 146 19.04 -12.71 -0.83
CA ASP A 146 20.30 -12.21 -1.40
C ASP A 146 20.86 -11.08 -0.57
N HIS A 147 19.96 -10.23 -0.08
CA HIS A 147 20.29 -9.16 0.83
C HIS A 147 20.73 -9.72 2.20
N HIS A 148 20.07 -10.77 2.69
CA HIS A 148 20.48 -11.46 3.93
C HIS A 148 21.88 -12.06 3.80
N GLN A 149 22.17 -12.71 2.68
CA GLN A 149 23.49 -13.28 2.39
C GLN A 149 24.55 -12.19 2.33
N ALA A 150 24.29 -11.09 1.60
CA ALA A 150 25.23 -9.98 1.46
C ALA A 150 25.55 -9.33 2.81
N ILE A 151 24.53 -9.13 3.66
CA ILE A 151 24.71 -8.58 5.00
C ILE A 151 25.46 -9.55 5.91
N ALA A 152 25.21 -10.85 5.81
CA ALA A 152 25.95 -11.86 6.57
C ALA A 152 27.44 -11.90 6.15
N VAL A 153 27.73 -11.88 4.85
CA VAL A 153 29.10 -11.77 4.32
C VAL A 153 29.81 -10.54 4.91
N GLN A 154 29.15 -9.38 4.87
CA GLN A 154 29.73 -8.13 5.36
C GLN A 154 29.90 -8.11 6.88
N SER A 155 28.91 -8.60 7.63
CA SER A 155 28.90 -8.54 9.10
C SER A 155 29.89 -9.53 9.73
N TYR A 156 30.10 -10.68 9.09
CA TYR A 156 30.98 -11.74 9.60
C TYR A 156 32.32 -11.83 8.87
N GLY A 157 32.53 -11.05 7.80
CA GLY A 157 33.80 -11.02 7.06
C GLY A 157 34.17 -12.34 6.40
N THR A 158 33.17 -13.12 5.97
CA THR A 158 33.32 -14.44 5.33
C THR A 158 32.68 -14.45 3.95
N GLU A 159 33.29 -15.15 2.99
CA GLU A 159 32.73 -15.31 1.64
C GLU A 159 31.55 -16.30 1.61
N ASP A 160 31.52 -17.23 2.56
CA ASP A 160 30.46 -18.25 2.69
C ASP A 160 29.93 -18.27 4.15
N PRO A 161 28.93 -17.42 4.48
CA PRO A 161 28.34 -17.39 5.80
C PRO A 161 27.54 -18.65 6.09
N THR A 162 27.59 -19.12 7.33
CA THR A 162 26.82 -20.29 7.76
C THR A 162 25.31 -19.98 7.75
N PRO A 163 24.43 -20.99 7.64
CA PRO A 163 22.98 -20.77 7.69
C PRO A 163 22.52 -20.00 8.94
N GLU A 164 23.19 -20.20 10.07
CA GLU A 164 22.92 -19.47 11.32
C GLU A 164 23.28 -17.98 11.23
N GLN A 165 24.40 -17.65 10.57
CA GLN A 165 24.83 -16.27 10.34
C GLN A 165 23.87 -15.53 9.40
N VAL A 166 23.39 -16.23 8.36
CA VAL A 166 22.38 -15.69 7.44
C VAL A 166 21.06 -15.45 8.16
N ALA A 167 20.62 -16.39 9.01
CA ALA A 167 19.40 -16.24 9.80
C ALA A 167 19.49 -15.07 10.80
N ALA A 168 20.65 -14.85 11.42
CA ALA A 168 20.87 -13.71 12.31
C ALA A 168 20.83 -12.36 11.55
N ALA A 169 21.46 -12.31 10.36
CA ALA A 169 21.39 -11.14 9.48
C ALA A 169 19.94 -10.86 9.05
N ALA A 170 19.21 -11.89 8.62
CA ALA A 170 17.80 -11.79 8.25
C ALA A 170 16.96 -11.20 9.38
N ALA A 171 17.06 -11.75 10.59
CA ALA A 171 16.31 -11.26 11.75
C ALA A 171 16.60 -9.78 12.05
N SER A 172 17.88 -9.37 11.98
CA SER A 172 18.27 -7.97 12.20
C SER A 172 17.65 -7.02 11.18
N VAL A 173 17.70 -7.37 9.90
CA VAL A 173 17.24 -6.50 8.80
C VAL A 173 15.72 -6.41 8.77
N MET A 174 15.05 -7.55 8.96
CA MET A 174 13.59 -7.61 9.06
C MET A 174 13.09 -6.77 10.24
N GLN A 175 13.77 -6.83 11.39
CA GLN A 175 13.43 -6.01 12.55
C GLN A 175 13.65 -4.51 12.27
N GLN A 176 14.77 -4.14 11.65
CA GLN A 176 15.05 -2.74 11.30
C GLN A 176 14.00 -2.16 10.34
N ALA A 177 13.61 -2.92 9.32
CA ALA A 177 12.57 -2.50 8.39
C ALA A 177 11.20 -2.40 9.07
N ALA A 178 10.87 -3.36 9.93
CA ALA A 178 9.64 -3.34 10.73
C ALA A 178 9.57 -2.13 11.67
N ASN A 179 10.71 -1.71 12.25
CA ASN A 179 10.79 -0.60 13.19
C ASN A 179 10.35 0.74 12.60
N ILE A 180 10.51 0.96 11.29
CA ILE A 180 10.02 2.18 10.60
C ILE A 180 8.51 2.36 10.84
N LEU A 181 7.74 1.26 10.82
CA LEU A 181 6.32 1.24 11.10
C LEU A 181 6.02 1.00 12.60
N ALA A 182 6.85 0.23 13.31
CA ALA A 182 6.65 -0.10 14.72
C ALA A 182 6.83 1.14 15.62
N ASP A 183 7.82 1.99 15.33
CA ASP A 183 8.18 3.15 16.14
C ASP A 183 7.36 4.40 15.80
N ASN A 184 6.55 4.34 14.74
CA ASN A 184 5.75 5.46 14.27
C ASN A 184 4.23 5.15 14.32
N PRO A 185 3.58 5.25 15.50
CA PRO A 185 2.14 5.02 15.63
C PRO A 185 1.30 5.91 14.73
N ARG A 186 1.73 7.17 14.54
CA ARG A 186 1.02 8.15 13.72
C ARG A 186 0.98 7.71 12.25
N LEU A 187 2.11 7.23 11.73
CA LEU A 187 2.19 6.65 10.39
C LEU A 187 1.23 5.48 10.21
N ARG A 188 1.20 4.53 11.16
CA ARG A 188 0.28 3.38 11.11
C ARG A 188 -1.19 3.82 11.08
N THR A 189 -1.57 4.76 11.95
CA THR A 189 -2.95 5.27 12.01
C THR A 189 -3.33 5.99 10.70
N THR A 190 -2.42 6.80 10.14
CA THR A 190 -2.66 7.47 8.86
C THR A 190 -2.79 6.49 7.70
N LEU A 191 -1.90 5.49 7.59
CA LEU A 191 -1.99 4.44 6.56
C LEU A 191 -3.32 3.69 6.64
N LEU A 192 -3.75 3.34 7.85
CA LEU A 192 -5.02 2.65 8.07
C LEU A 192 -6.22 3.52 7.66
N ALA A 193 -6.23 4.80 8.05
CA ALA A 193 -7.31 5.72 7.68
C ALA A 193 -7.41 5.93 6.16
N LEU A 194 -6.27 6.06 5.48
CA LEU A 194 -6.22 6.20 4.02
C LEU A 194 -6.72 4.94 3.31
N GLN A 195 -6.35 3.76 3.80
CA GLN A 195 -6.85 2.48 3.29
C GLN A 195 -8.37 2.36 3.48
N GLN A 196 -8.89 2.67 4.66
CA GLN A 196 -10.33 2.65 4.94
C GLN A 196 -11.12 3.62 4.04
N ARG A 197 -10.60 4.83 3.81
CA ARG A 197 -11.23 5.82 2.92
C ARG A 197 -11.35 5.29 1.47
N LYS A 198 -10.42 4.44 1.03
CA LYS A 198 -10.43 3.86 -0.33
C LYS A 198 -11.27 2.58 -0.44
N GLU A 199 -11.47 1.88 0.67
CA GLU A 199 -12.36 0.71 0.72
C GLU A 199 -13.84 1.07 0.91
N GLN A 200 -14.16 2.33 1.18
CA GLN A 200 -15.54 2.82 1.15
C GLN A 200 -16.07 2.79 -0.29
N VAL A 201 -16.93 1.81 -0.57
CA VAL A 201 -17.71 1.73 -1.80
C VAL A 201 -18.91 2.67 -1.66
N ILE A 202 -18.92 3.76 -2.41
CA ILE A 202 -20.09 4.63 -2.54
C ILE A 202 -20.95 4.05 -3.68
N ASP A 203 -22.16 3.63 -3.36
CA ASP A 203 -23.14 3.24 -4.38
C ASP A 203 -23.59 4.50 -5.13
N SER A 204 -23.11 4.64 -6.37
CA SER A 204 -23.45 5.75 -7.26
C SER A 204 -24.53 5.39 -8.27
N VAL A 205 -25.03 4.15 -8.25
CA VAL A 205 -25.94 3.60 -9.27
C VAL A 205 -27.36 3.49 -8.73
N THR A 206 -27.51 3.13 -7.46
CA THR A 206 -28.82 3.13 -6.81
C THR A 206 -29.22 4.57 -6.55
N VAL A 207 -30.08 5.11 -7.43
CA VAL A 207 -30.70 6.42 -7.20
C VAL A 207 -31.76 6.23 -6.13
N ASP A 208 -31.56 6.87 -4.98
CA ASP A 208 -32.54 6.87 -3.90
C ASP A 208 -33.90 7.35 -4.43
N VAL A 209 -34.96 6.63 -4.06
CA VAL A 209 -36.33 6.99 -4.44
C VAL A 209 -37.02 7.58 -3.23
N VAL A 210 -37.61 8.77 -3.40
CA VAL A 210 -38.41 9.41 -2.35
C VAL A 210 -39.62 8.53 -2.06
N LEU A 211 -39.62 7.87 -0.89
CA LEU A 211 -40.73 7.01 -0.44
C LEU A 211 -41.93 7.84 0.07
N GLU A 212 -41.66 9.01 0.63
CA GLU A 212 -42.67 9.91 1.17
C GLU A 212 -42.17 11.37 1.10
N ALA A 213 -43.02 12.28 0.64
CA ALA A 213 -42.82 13.72 0.71
C ALA A 213 -44.14 14.36 1.14
N GLY A 214 -44.19 14.84 2.39
CA GLY A 214 -45.39 15.40 2.99
C GLY A 214 -45.05 16.23 4.23
N PHE A 215 -46.07 16.90 4.80
CA PHE A 215 -45.92 17.69 6.02
C PHE A 215 -45.82 16.74 7.21
N ASP A 216 -44.59 16.45 7.65
CA ASP A 216 -44.33 15.71 8.88
C ASP A 216 -44.42 16.71 10.07
N PRO A 217 -45.40 16.57 10.98
CA PRO A 217 -45.49 17.42 12.17
C PRO A 217 -44.22 17.34 13.02
N ALA A 218 -43.55 16.18 13.03
CA ALA A 218 -42.27 16.00 13.72
C ALA A 218 -41.10 16.66 12.96
N ALA A 219 -41.26 17.01 11.68
CA ALA A 219 -40.25 17.79 10.96
C ALA A 219 -40.26 19.26 11.38
N THR A 220 -41.42 19.85 11.69
CA THR A 220 -41.48 21.19 12.29
C THR A 220 -40.82 21.22 13.67
N ASP A 221 -41.06 20.20 14.51
CA ASP A 221 -40.42 20.10 15.82
C ASP A 221 -38.90 19.88 15.72
N ARG A 222 -38.44 19.06 14.75
CA ARG A 222 -37.01 18.87 14.47
C ARG A 222 -36.35 20.13 13.89
N ALA A 223 -37.04 20.85 13.01
CA ALA A 223 -36.59 22.12 12.46
C ALA A 223 -36.46 23.17 13.58
N ARG A 224 -37.47 23.28 14.44
CA ARG A 224 -37.46 24.16 15.61
C ARG A 224 -36.32 23.80 16.57
N SER A 225 -36.15 22.53 16.92
CA SER A 225 -35.03 22.07 17.76
C SER A 225 -33.65 22.37 17.13
N THR A 226 -33.53 22.25 15.80
CA THR A 226 -32.29 22.58 15.08
C THR A 226 -32.00 24.07 15.13
N VAL A 227 -33.00 24.92 14.91
CA VAL A 227 -32.86 26.38 14.98
C VAL A 227 -32.62 26.86 16.41
N ASP A 228 -33.32 26.30 17.40
CA ASP A 228 -33.17 26.66 18.81
C ASP A 228 -31.77 26.31 19.32
N SER A 229 -31.28 25.09 19.01
CA SER A 229 -29.92 24.68 19.39
C SER A 229 -28.84 25.54 18.74
N PHE A 230 -29.03 25.92 17.47
CA PHE A 230 -28.10 26.82 16.79
C PHE A 230 -28.15 28.24 17.37
N THR A 231 -29.34 28.73 17.68
CA THR A 231 -29.52 30.06 18.30
C THR A 231 -28.85 30.12 19.67
N MET A 232 -29.09 29.13 20.52
CA MET A 232 -28.41 29.01 21.82
C MET A 232 -26.89 29.02 21.68
N PHE A 233 -26.33 28.27 20.71
CA PHE A 233 -24.90 28.27 20.47
C PHE A 233 -24.37 29.66 20.10
N ILE A 234 -25.07 30.37 19.22
CA ILE A 234 -24.65 31.72 18.82
C ILE A 234 -24.69 32.67 20.03
N GLU A 235 -25.70 32.58 20.88
CA GLU A 235 -25.83 33.40 22.10
C GLU A 235 -24.73 33.08 23.13
N GLU A 236 -24.46 31.81 23.39
CA GLU A 236 -23.46 31.37 24.37
C GLU A 236 -22.02 31.72 23.94
N HIS A 237 -21.76 31.70 22.63
CA HIS A 237 -20.42 31.92 22.08
C HIS A 237 -20.23 33.31 21.47
N ILE A 238 -21.22 34.21 21.57
CA ILE A 238 -21.14 35.56 21.00
C ILE A 238 -19.92 36.32 21.53
N ASP A 239 -19.62 36.19 22.82
CA ASP A 239 -18.50 36.89 23.47
C ASP A 239 -17.15 36.16 23.35
N GLN A 240 -17.17 34.92 22.89
CA GLN A 240 -15.99 34.05 22.82
C GLN A 240 -15.41 34.01 21.40
N ILE A 241 -16.27 34.08 20.38
CA ILE A 241 -15.86 34.01 18.98
C ILE A 241 -15.84 35.41 18.39
N THR A 242 -14.65 35.90 18.04
CA THR A 242 -14.45 37.25 17.49
C THR A 242 -15.29 37.51 16.23
N ALA A 243 -15.48 36.49 15.39
CA ALA A 243 -16.32 36.60 14.20
C ALA A 243 -17.78 36.89 14.56
N LEU A 244 -18.34 36.24 15.60
CA LEU A 244 -19.72 36.48 16.05
C LEU A 244 -19.85 37.87 16.67
N GLN A 245 -18.89 38.31 17.50
CA GLN A 245 -18.87 39.67 18.03
C GLN A 245 -18.94 40.70 16.91
N LEU A 246 -18.10 40.58 15.88
CA LEU A 246 -18.07 41.52 14.76
C LEU A 246 -19.38 41.50 13.97
N LEU A 247 -20.00 40.33 13.79
CA LEU A 247 -21.27 40.18 13.09
C LEU A 247 -22.43 40.82 13.86
N TYR A 248 -22.50 40.69 15.19
CA TYR A 248 -23.63 41.18 15.99
C TYR A 248 -23.45 42.60 16.54
N SER A 249 -22.23 43.08 16.74
CA SER A 249 -21.96 44.39 17.36
C SER A 249 -21.71 45.53 16.36
N ARG A 250 -21.44 45.23 15.08
CA ARG A 250 -21.06 46.26 14.09
C ARG A 250 -22.07 46.39 12.93
N PRO A 251 -22.33 47.62 12.46
CA PRO A 251 -23.06 47.86 11.21
C PRO A 251 -22.40 47.13 10.04
N TYR A 252 -23.20 46.67 9.07
CA TYR A 252 -22.74 45.82 7.96
C TYR A 252 -21.50 46.35 7.22
N SER A 253 -21.42 47.67 7.02
CA SER A 253 -20.30 48.35 6.34
C SER A 253 -18.96 48.33 7.09
N LEU A 254 -18.94 47.91 8.36
CA LEU A 254 -17.75 47.90 9.23
C LEU A 254 -17.37 46.47 9.69
N ARG A 255 -17.98 45.44 9.10
CA ARG A 255 -17.71 44.03 9.38
C ARG A 255 -16.50 43.55 8.57
N ASN A 256 -15.30 43.93 8.99
CA ASN A 256 -14.07 43.40 8.40
C ASN A 256 -13.73 42.04 9.04
N LEU A 257 -14.25 40.95 8.45
CA LEU A 257 -13.96 39.58 8.86
C LEU A 257 -12.70 39.08 8.15
N THR A 258 -11.75 38.52 8.89
CA THR A 258 -10.57 37.87 8.31
C THR A 258 -10.85 36.39 8.02
N ASN A 259 -10.08 35.78 7.11
CA ASN A 259 -10.22 34.36 6.79
C ASN A 259 -10.00 33.47 8.03
N ASP A 260 -9.02 33.81 8.87
CA ASP A 260 -8.73 33.06 10.09
C ASP A 260 -9.89 33.11 11.09
N GLN A 261 -10.52 34.28 11.27
CA GLN A 261 -11.71 34.42 12.13
C GLN A 261 -12.89 33.57 11.62
N LEU A 262 -13.06 33.48 10.31
CA LEU A 262 -14.09 32.64 9.69
C LEU A 262 -13.79 31.15 9.86
N LYS A 263 -12.52 30.73 9.74
CA LYS A 263 -12.11 29.34 9.99
C LYS A 263 -12.35 28.93 11.44
N THR A 264 -12.01 29.79 12.41
CA THR A 264 -12.27 29.52 13.83
C THR A 264 -13.77 29.35 14.10
N LEU A 265 -14.63 30.18 13.49
CA LEU A 265 -16.07 30.02 13.60
C LEU A 265 -16.56 28.72 12.94
N GLN A 266 -16.05 28.40 11.75
CA GLN A 266 -16.39 27.16 11.04
C GLN A 266 -16.02 25.91 11.85
N GLU A 267 -14.82 25.87 12.41
CA GLU A 267 -14.34 24.78 13.26
C GLU A 267 -15.21 24.64 14.51
N ALA A 268 -15.59 25.75 15.16
CA ALA A 268 -16.45 25.74 16.34
C ALA A 268 -17.86 25.19 16.03
N ILE A 269 -18.46 25.59 14.90
CA ILE A 269 -19.78 25.09 14.45
C ILE A 269 -19.72 23.58 14.11
N ALA A 270 -18.56 23.09 13.66
CA ALA A 270 -18.37 21.70 13.24
C ALA A 270 -18.06 20.72 14.39
N GLN A 271 -17.87 21.21 15.64
CA GLN A 271 -17.56 20.33 16.78
C GLN A 271 -18.79 19.53 17.24
N PRO A 272 -18.64 18.23 17.60
CA PRO A 272 -19.69 17.44 18.24
C PRO A 272 -20.15 18.07 19.57
N PRO A 273 -21.42 17.90 19.99
CA PRO A 273 -22.41 16.94 19.49
C PRO A 273 -23.25 17.44 18.31
N HIS A 274 -23.00 18.65 17.80
CA HIS A 274 -23.84 19.27 16.80
C HIS A 274 -23.46 18.81 15.38
N SER A 275 -24.48 18.52 14.56
CA SER A 275 -24.34 18.11 13.15
C SER A 275 -24.95 19.16 12.23
N TRP A 276 -24.65 20.42 12.49
CA TRP A 276 -25.13 21.54 11.68
C TRP A 276 -24.33 21.60 10.38
N THR A 277 -25.06 21.55 9.27
CA THR A 277 -24.54 21.92 7.94
C THR A 277 -25.31 23.12 7.43
N THR A 278 -24.72 23.86 6.50
CA THR A 278 -25.37 25.01 5.85
C THR A 278 -26.74 24.62 5.30
N GLU A 279 -26.81 23.49 4.62
CA GLU A 279 -28.02 22.96 3.99
C GLU A 279 -29.08 22.64 5.03
N ARG A 280 -28.69 22.00 6.14
CA ARG A 280 -29.63 21.58 7.19
C ARG A 280 -30.19 22.77 7.96
N LEU A 281 -29.36 23.77 8.25
CA LEU A 281 -29.82 25.02 8.88
C LEU A 281 -30.75 25.78 7.94
N TRP A 282 -30.40 25.90 6.65
CA TRP A 282 -31.24 26.57 5.67
C TRP A 282 -32.61 25.89 5.52
N GLN A 283 -32.63 24.57 5.43
CA GLN A 283 -33.88 23.79 5.38
C GLN A 283 -34.72 23.99 6.64
N ALA A 284 -34.10 23.99 7.82
CA ALA A 284 -34.82 24.22 9.08
C ALA A 284 -35.44 25.63 9.14
N TYR A 285 -34.71 26.67 8.73
CA TYR A 285 -35.25 28.04 8.66
C TYR A 285 -36.32 28.22 7.58
N ALA A 286 -36.20 27.54 6.44
CA ALA A 286 -37.20 27.62 5.36
C ALA A 286 -38.51 26.90 5.70
N GLN A 287 -38.46 25.97 6.66
CA GLN A 287 -39.61 25.17 7.09
C GLN A 287 -40.40 25.77 8.25
N LEU A 288 -39.81 26.71 9.00
CA LEU A 288 -40.45 27.47 10.10
C LEU A 288 -41.07 28.78 9.59
#